data_AF-A0A965J6Z0-F1
#
_entry.id   AF-A0A965J6Z0-F1
#
_cell.length_a   1.000
_cell.length_b   1.000
_cell.length_c   1.000
_cell.angle_alpha   90.00
_cell.angle_beta   90.00
_cell.angle_gamma   90.00
#
_symmetry.space_group_name_H-M   'P 1'
#
loop_
_entity.id
_entity.type
_entity.pdbx_description
1 polymer ?
#
loop_
_entity_poly.entity_id
_entity_poly.type
_entity_poly.pdbx_seq_one_letter_code
_entity_poly.pdbx_strand_id
1 'polypeptide(L)'
;MEAKVIDTQGNYAETLALASKTLNVDPQTGFAPTIWGSWQTIWTGQEIIGATRERTIVTGGQWRGVSGGGSIPIYDTQTTTVVKEQTKEIIDTGIQSRTGRTVSVVEQFDKTSVGDRVVSRNLLAHMRSRNIQFVAKKVKPLTQMYAFFDGIDVTRYCVPKLLEISMISGTFQVGEKIIGTSRPTGLGPNWQTLLPTITFRVSQSNHREGRYDSPTIVYPFDPYTNNTLPSKYSSTSTILNVDLASLANQTEGTFSGWVESGMILKGQTSDAQATITNVRLVSDIAANLQGSFYIPDPNIIGFPKFESGNKILTLISNDSNNKDQSTTYAEERFTSQGTLETVQENIISVRNARIETQETSQSRNVSKTSGTIVTSSETISSSSRSVLVGYYDPLAQTFLVEDETGVFLTRCDVFFRTKDDMDIPVSIQIRTTEMGTPTQKIIPFSEVTLDPNNINTSLDGSVATSFTF
;
A
#
# COMPACT_ATOMS: atom_id res chain seq x y z
N MET A 1 1.23 -13.90 13.09
CA MET A 1 1.36 -15.28 12.57
C MET A 1 0.71 -15.27 11.20
N GLU A 2 1.30 -15.87 10.17
CA GLU A 2 0.74 -15.80 8.81
C GLU A 2 -0.57 -16.60 8.71
N ALA A 3 -1.51 -16.11 7.89
CA ALA A 3 -2.79 -16.77 7.66
C ALA A 3 -2.57 -18.16 7.04
N LYS A 4 -3.30 -19.17 7.54
CA LYS A 4 -3.23 -20.50 6.97
C LYS A 4 -4.08 -20.55 5.72
N VAL A 5 -3.43 -20.59 4.55
CA VAL A 5 -4.12 -20.85 3.28
C VAL A 5 -4.42 -22.35 3.17
N ILE A 6 -5.65 -22.67 2.79
CA ILE A 6 -6.12 -24.02 2.46
C ILE A 6 -6.51 -23.98 0.98
N ASP A 7 -5.65 -24.53 0.12
CA ASP A 7 -5.93 -24.62 -1.30
C ASP A 7 -6.94 -25.73 -1.59
N THR A 8 -7.94 -25.39 -2.40
CA THR A 8 -9.03 -26.25 -2.81
C THR A 8 -9.21 -26.16 -4.32
N GLN A 9 -9.43 -27.29 -4.98
CA GLN A 9 -9.73 -27.29 -6.41
C GLN A 9 -11.18 -26.85 -6.60
N GLY A 10 -11.38 -25.76 -7.34
CA GLY A 10 -12.68 -25.36 -7.84
C GLY A 10 -12.93 -25.96 -9.22
N ASN A 11 -13.54 -25.19 -10.12
CA ASN A 11 -13.93 -25.67 -11.44
C ASN A 11 -12.77 -25.82 -12.45
N TYR A 12 -11.52 -25.54 -12.05
CA TYR A 12 -10.39 -25.43 -12.98
C TYR A 12 -10.18 -26.69 -13.84
N ALA A 13 -10.12 -27.86 -13.19
CA ALA A 13 -9.87 -29.13 -13.88
C ALA A 13 -11.01 -29.51 -14.86
N GLU A 14 -12.26 -29.28 -14.47
CA GLU A 14 -13.44 -29.55 -15.31
C GLU A 14 -13.50 -28.59 -16.51
N THR A 15 -13.21 -27.31 -16.28
CA THR A 15 -13.22 -26.28 -17.33
C THR A 15 -12.11 -26.51 -18.34
N LEU A 16 -10.90 -26.89 -17.90
CA LEU A 16 -9.79 -27.25 -18.78
C LEU A 16 -10.09 -28.54 -19.58
N ALA A 17 -10.70 -29.55 -18.95
CA ALA A 17 -11.14 -30.77 -19.62
C ALA A 17 -12.29 -30.53 -20.62
N LEU A 18 -13.15 -29.54 -20.39
CA LEU A 18 -14.18 -29.12 -21.34
C LEU A 18 -13.55 -28.33 -22.50
N ALA A 19 -12.74 -27.31 -22.19
CA ALA A 19 -12.11 -26.44 -23.18
C ALA A 19 -11.17 -27.19 -24.14
N SER A 20 -10.44 -28.20 -23.65
CA SER A 20 -9.63 -29.07 -24.51
C SER A 20 -10.46 -29.92 -25.48
N LYS A 21 -11.67 -30.32 -25.11
CA LYS A 21 -12.60 -31.08 -25.96
C LYS A 21 -13.39 -30.21 -26.95
N THR A 22 -13.71 -28.97 -26.59
CA THR A 22 -14.62 -28.11 -27.38
C THR A 22 -13.94 -26.96 -28.11
N LEU A 23 -12.79 -26.49 -27.62
CA LEU A 23 -12.05 -25.32 -28.12
C LEU A 23 -10.61 -25.67 -28.54
N ASN A 24 -10.25 -26.95 -28.53
CA ASN A 24 -8.90 -27.47 -28.81
C ASN A 24 -7.80 -26.79 -27.97
N VAL A 25 -8.11 -26.38 -26.74
CA VAL A 25 -7.12 -25.89 -25.78
C VAL A 25 -6.17 -27.04 -25.40
N ASP A 26 -4.87 -26.81 -25.53
CA ASP A 26 -3.85 -27.76 -25.06
C ASP A 26 -3.84 -27.80 -23.51
N PRO A 27 -4.08 -28.97 -22.88
CA PRO A 27 -4.07 -29.11 -21.43
C PRO A 27 -2.72 -28.81 -20.75
N GLN A 28 -1.60 -28.82 -21.47
CA GLN A 28 -0.28 -28.53 -20.91
C GLN A 28 0.04 -27.04 -20.87
N THR A 29 -0.38 -26.29 -21.89
CA THR A 29 -0.05 -24.86 -22.03
C THR A 29 -1.22 -23.92 -21.73
N GLY A 30 -2.47 -24.41 -21.75
CA GLY A 30 -3.66 -23.61 -21.52
C GLY A 30 -4.11 -22.76 -22.72
N PHE A 31 -3.48 -22.92 -23.89
CA PHE A 31 -3.80 -22.16 -25.11
C PHE A 31 -4.48 -23.01 -26.18
N ALA A 32 -5.47 -22.44 -26.88
CA ALA A 32 -6.01 -22.96 -28.13
C ALA A 32 -5.18 -22.48 -29.33
N PRO A 33 -5.17 -23.21 -30.45
CA PRO A 33 -4.60 -22.70 -31.71
C PRO A 33 -5.40 -21.49 -32.22
N THR A 34 -4.70 -20.45 -32.69
CA THR A 34 -5.35 -19.26 -33.27
C THR A 34 -6.18 -19.61 -34.50
N ILE A 35 -7.49 -19.39 -34.43
CA ILE A 35 -8.40 -19.56 -35.56
C ILE A 35 -8.33 -18.29 -36.42
N TRP A 36 -7.75 -18.42 -37.60
CA TRP A 36 -7.53 -17.30 -38.52
C TRP A 36 -8.69 -17.07 -39.48
N GLY A 37 -9.09 -15.81 -39.66
CA GLY A 37 -9.95 -15.38 -40.75
C GLY A 37 -9.25 -15.40 -42.12
N SER A 38 -10.03 -15.08 -43.16
CA SER A 38 -9.54 -14.97 -44.54
C SER A 38 -8.52 -13.83 -44.69
N TRP A 39 -7.54 -14.03 -45.58
CA TRP A 39 -6.64 -12.95 -46.01
C TRP A 39 -7.38 -11.89 -46.80
N GLN A 40 -7.27 -10.63 -46.38
CA GLN A 40 -7.64 -9.46 -47.15
C GLN A 40 -6.38 -8.91 -47.83
N THR A 41 -6.47 -8.50 -49.09
CA THR A 41 -5.33 -7.96 -49.86
C THR A 41 -5.60 -6.51 -50.21
N ILE A 42 -4.67 -5.62 -49.88
CA ILE A 42 -4.68 -4.23 -50.30
C ILE A 42 -3.45 -4.02 -51.19
N TRP A 43 -3.69 -3.73 -52.48
CA TRP A 43 -2.64 -3.35 -53.42
C TRP A 43 -2.32 -1.86 -53.21
N THR A 44 -1.04 -1.54 -53.00
CA THR A 44 -0.59 -0.21 -52.56
C THR A 44 0.48 0.40 -53.46
N GLY A 45 1.05 -0.38 -54.38
CA GLY A 45 2.07 0.08 -55.31
C GLY A 45 2.09 -0.74 -56.60
N GLN A 46 2.74 -0.18 -57.62
CA GLN A 46 2.95 -0.80 -58.91
C GLN A 46 4.41 -0.59 -59.30
N GLU A 47 5.18 -1.67 -59.31
CA GLU A 47 6.57 -1.68 -59.77
C GLU A 47 6.59 -1.93 -61.28
N ILE A 48 7.43 -1.17 -62.00
CA ILE A 48 7.56 -1.28 -63.45
C ILE A 48 9.01 -1.63 -63.78
N ILE A 49 9.25 -2.89 -64.13
CA ILE A 49 10.58 -3.38 -64.49
C ILE A 49 10.77 -3.19 -66.00
N GLY A 50 11.69 -2.29 -66.37
CA GLY A 50 12.08 -2.04 -67.75
C GLY A 50 13.20 -2.99 -68.19
N ALA A 51 12.92 -3.84 -69.16
CA ALA A 51 13.91 -4.67 -69.84
C ALA A 51 14.13 -4.18 -71.27
N THR A 52 15.37 -4.28 -71.75
CA THR A 52 15.76 -3.93 -73.12
C THR A 52 16.19 -5.19 -73.84
N ARG A 53 15.63 -5.42 -75.03
CA ARG A 53 16.00 -6.53 -75.91
C ARG A 53 16.51 -5.98 -77.23
N GLU A 54 17.73 -6.35 -77.60
CA GLU A 54 18.27 -6.04 -78.92
C GLU A 54 18.09 -7.26 -79.84
N ARG A 55 17.60 -7.00 -81.06
CA ARG A 55 17.41 -8.01 -82.11
C ARG A 55 18.16 -7.58 -83.35
N THR A 56 19.15 -8.38 -83.72
CA THR A 56 19.90 -8.22 -84.97
C THR A 56 19.14 -8.91 -86.11
N ILE A 57 18.90 -8.17 -87.19
CA ILE A 57 18.31 -8.66 -88.44
C ILE A 57 19.40 -8.58 -89.50
N VAL A 58 19.79 -9.73 -90.07
CA VAL A 58 20.75 -9.83 -91.17
C VAL A 58 19.98 -10.18 -92.43
N THR A 59 20.16 -9.40 -93.50
CA THR A 59 19.51 -9.62 -94.80
C THR A 59 20.57 -9.70 -95.90
N GLY A 60 20.50 -10.74 -96.74
CA GLY A 60 21.51 -11.10 -97.75
C GLY A 60 22.26 -12.40 -97.39
N GLY A 61 22.89 -13.04 -98.38
CA GLY A 61 23.61 -14.31 -98.19
C GLY A 61 22.79 -15.56 -98.54
N GLN A 62 22.18 -15.65 -99.72
CA GLN A 62 21.54 -16.89 -100.17
C GLN A 62 22.50 -17.76 -101.00
N TRP A 63 23.06 -18.79 -100.37
CA TRP A 63 23.84 -19.82 -101.06
C TRP A 63 23.02 -20.50 -102.17
N ARG A 64 23.44 -20.35 -103.43
CA ARG A 64 22.99 -21.18 -104.56
C ARG A 64 24.07 -22.20 -104.88
N GLY A 65 23.78 -23.47 -104.59
CA GLY A 65 24.72 -24.58 -104.83
C GLY A 65 25.00 -24.80 -106.31
N VAL A 66 26.24 -25.21 -106.62
CA VAL A 66 26.68 -25.56 -107.97
C VAL A 66 26.53 -27.07 -108.19
N SER A 67 25.80 -27.47 -109.23
CA SER A 67 25.67 -28.86 -109.65
C SER A 67 26.47 -29.13 -110.93
N GLY A 68 27.71 -29.60 -110.75
CA GLY A 68 28.49 -30.26 -111.81
C GLY A 68 29.38 -29.36 -112.69
N GLY A 69 30.70 -29.48 -112.49
CA GLY A 69 31.70 -29.20 -113.52
C GLY A 69 32.22 -27.76 -113.65
N GLY A 70 33.09 -27.33 -112.73
CA GLY A 70 33.92 -26.11 -112.88
C GLY A 70 33.60 -25.02 -111.85
N SER A 71 34.62 -24.58 -111.11
CA SER A 71 34.46 -23.63 -110.00
C SER A 71 34.71 -22.18 -110.45
N ILE A 72 33.76 -21.29 -110.15
CA ILE A 72 33.92 -19.83 -110.22
C ILE A 72 33.35 -19.24 -108.90
N PRO A 73 34.09 -18.38 -108.17
CA PRO A 73 33.57 -17.75 -106.96
C PRO A 73 32.61 -16.58 -107.27
N ILE A 74 31.57 -16.43 -106.44
CA ILE A 74 30.63 -15.30 -106.44
C ILE A 74 30.67 -14.67 -105.04
N TYR A 75 30.62 -13.34 -104.96
CA TYR A 75 30.52 -12.59 -103.70
C TYR A 75 29.11 -12.00 -103.54
N ASP A 76 28.62 -11.98 -102.30
CA ASP A 76 27.32 -11.42 -101.90
C ASP A 76 27.55 -10.46 -100.70
N THR A 77 26.68 -9.47 -100.53
CA THR A 77 26.80 -8.42 -99.51
C THR A 77 25.70 -8.55 -98.47
N GLN A 78 26.07 -8.75 -97.21
CA GLN A 78 25.13 -8.75 -96.09
C GLN A 78 24.94 -7.34 -95.52
N THR A 79 23.68 -6.99 -95.27
CA THR A 79 23.32 -5.81 -94.47
C THR A 79 22.80 -6.27 -93.11
N THR A 80 23.36 -5.71 -92.04
CA THR A 80 22.99 -6.01 -90.66
C THR A 80 22.36 -4.78 -90.01
N THR A 81 21.12 -4.91 -89.55
CA THR A 81 20.39 -3.87 -88.82
C THR A 81 20.13 -4.35 -87.39
N VAL A 82 20.44 -3.54 -86.39
CA VAL A 82 20.13 -3.83 -84.99
C VAL A 82 18.91 -3.00 -84.58
N VAL A 83 17.87 -3.68 -84.09
CA VAL A 83 16.65 -3.05 -83.56
C VAL A 83 16.64 -3.22 -82.04
N LYS A 84 16.26 -2.17 -81.32
CA LYS A 84 16.24 -2.12 -79.85
C LYS A 84 14.81 -1.96 -79.36
N GLU A 85 14.27 -3.02 -78.77
CA GLU A 85 12.91 -3.05 -78.19
C GLU A 85 12.98 -2.80 -76.68
N GLN A 86 12.10 -1.93 -76.17
CA GLN A 86 11.91 -1.74 -74.73
C GLN A 86 10.58 -2.33 -74.26
N THR A 87 10.67 -3.31 -73.36
CA THR A 87 9.55 -4.00 -72.73
C THR A 87 9.43 -3.59 -71.26
N LYS A 88 8.20 -3.38 -70.78
CA LYS A 88 7.91 -3.11 -69.37
C LYS A 88 7.05 -4.23 -68.81
N GLU A 89 7.51 -4.86 -67.74
CA GLU A 89 6.70 -5.76 -66.90
C GLU A 89 6.09 -4.96 -65.75
N ILE A 90 4.82 -5.20 -65.47
CA ILE A 90 4.06 -4.57 -64.39
C ILE A 90 3.86 -5.58 -63.27
N ILE A 91 4.41 -5.27 -62.09
CA ILE A 91 4.26 -6.05 -60.86
C ILE A 91 3.51 -5.19 -59.84
N ASP A 92 2.28 -5.58 -59.53
CA ASP A 92 1.53 -4.96 -58.44
C ASP A 92 2.11 -5.45 -57.10
N THR A 93 2.28 -4.54 -56.13
CA THR A 93 2.76 -4.84 -54.79
C THR A 93 1.76 -4.37 -53.74
N GLY A 94 1.65 -5.14 -52.65
CA GLY A 94 0.63 -4.90 -51.63
C GLY A 94 0.88 -5.62 -50.33
N ILE A 95 0.01 -5.35 -49.36
CA ILE A 95 0.01 -6.00 -48.05
C ILE A 95 -1.23 -6.88 -47.95
N GLN A 96 -1.02 -8.13 -47.54
CA GLN A 96 -2.08 -9.00 -47.06
C GLN A 96 -2.15 -8.94 -45.55
N SER A 97 -3.35 -8.81 -44.99
CA SER A 97 -3.61 -8.89 -43.56
C SER A 97 -4.76 -9.84 -43.25
N ARG A 98 -4.78 -10.38 -42.04
CA ARG A 98 -5.89 -11.14 -41.47
C ARG A 98 -5.94 -10.98 -39.96
N THR A 99 -7.14 -11.03 -39.40
CA THR A 99 -7.36 -11.20 -37.97
C THR A 99 -7.58 -12.68 -37.64
N GLY A 100 -7.31 -13.04 -36.40
CA GLY A 100 -7.54 -14.37 -35.85
C GLY A 100 -7.94 -14.27 -34.39
N ARG A 101 -8.66 -15.28 -33.92
CA ARG A 101 -9.16 -15.36 -32.55
C ARG A 101 -8.39 -16.46 -31.82
N THR A 102 -7.71 -16.12 -30.75
CA THR A 102 -7.08 -17.08 -29.84
C THR A 102 -7.86 -17.16 -28.53
N VAL A 103 -7.86 -18.33 -27.91
CA VAL A 103 -8.55 -18.59 -26.64
C VAL A 103 -7.55 -19.20 -25.68
N SER A 104 -7.54 -18.72 -24.44
CA SER A 104 -6.72 -19.27 -23.36
C SER A 104 -7.55 -19.56 -22.12
N VAL A 105 -7.11 -20.52 -21.33
CA VAL A 105 -7.66 -20.83 -20.01
C VAL A 105 -6.64 -20.35 -18.98
N VAL A 106 -6.98 -19.32 -18.22
CA VAL A 106 -6.14 -18.76 -17.17
C VAL A 106 -6.64 -19.18 -15.79
N GLU A 107 -5.70 -19.28 -14.85
CA GLU A 107 -5.99 -19.61 -13.45
C GLU A 107 -6.45 -18.37 -12.67
N GLN A 108 -7.56 -18.50 -11.97
CA GLN A 108 -8.07 -17.50 -11.04
C GLN A 108 -8.16 -18.13 -9.64
N PHE A 109 -7.59 -17.45 -8.64
CA PHE A 109 -7.63 -17.89 -7.24
C PHE A 109 -8.57 -17.01 -6.43
N ASP A 110 -9.77 -17.52 -6.16
CA ASP A 110 -10.77 -16.82 -5.34
C ASP A 110 -10.51 -17.14 -3.87
N LYS A 111 -10.06 -16.15 -3.10
CA LYS A 111 -9.71 -16.28 -1.69
C LYS A 111 -10.82 -15.78 -0.79
N THR A 112 -11.29 -16.62 0.13
CA THR A 112 -12.32 -16.28 1.12
C THR A 112 -11.80 -16.59 2.53
N SER A 113 -11.92 -15.62 3.44
CA SER A 113 -11.62 -15.84 4.86
C SER A 113 -12.73 -16.67 5.51
N VAL A 114 -12.35 -17.71 6.24
CA VAL A 114 -13.26 -18.55 7.05
C VAL A 114 -13.28 -18.07 8.51
N GLY A 115 -12.64 -16.94 8.79
CA GLY A 115 -12.47 -16.38 10.14
C GLY A 115 -11.33 -17.04 10.93
N ASP A 116 -11.24 -16.61 12.18
CA ASP A 116 -10.15 -16.94 13.09
C ASP A 116 -10.33 -18.31 13.75
N ARG A 117 -9.25 -19.09 13.77
CA ARG A 117 -9.14 -20.31 14.56
C ARG A 117 -8.13 -20.13 15.68
N VAL A 118 -8.54 -20.43 16.91
CA VAL A 118 -7.62 -20.49 18.06
C VAL A 118 -6.66 -21.68 17.84
N VAL A 119 -5.37 -21.39 17.70
CA VAL A 119 -4.28 -22.37 17.52
C VAL A 119 -3.76 -22.86 18.85
N SER A 120 -3.65 -21.95 19.83
CA SER A 120 -3.24 -22.28 21.20
C SER A 120 -3.90 -21.35 22.21
N ARG A 121 -4.10 -21.87 23.43
CA ARG A 121 -4.54 -21.12 24.61
C ARG A 121 -3.56 -21.39 25.73
N ASN A 122 -2.64 -20.46 25.96
CA ASN A 122 -1.67 -20.54 27.05
C ASN A 122 -2.17 -19.76 28.27
N LEU A 123 -1.91 -20.23 29.48
CA LEU A 123 -2.20 -19.45 30.69
C LEU A 123 -1.08 -18.41 30.90
N LEU A 124 -1.45 -17.17 31.24
CA LEU A 124 -0.48 -16.12 31.57
C LEU A 124 0.14 -16.41 32.95
N ALA A 125 1.45 -16.65 32.99
CA ALA A 125 2.18 -16.98 34.21
C ALA A 125 2.06 -15.88 35.27
N HIS A 126 2.39 -14.63 34.93
CA HIS A 126 2.37 -13.50 35.87
C HIS A 126 1.15 -12.59 35.69
N MET A 127 0.77 -11.91 36.78
CA MET A 127 -0.25 -10.85 36.76
C MET A 127 0.27 -9.58 36.08
N ARG A 128 -0.58 -8.97 35.24
CA ARG A 128 -0.33 -7.65 34.62
C ARG A 128 -0.50 -6.50 35.62
N SER A 129 0.09 -5.35 35.31
CA SER A 129 -0.09 -4.13 36.09
C SER A 129 -1.55 -3.69 36.19
N ARG A 130 -2.00 -3.34 37.41
CA ARG A 130 -3.39 -2.97 37.71
C ARG A 130 -3.57 -2.43 39.14
N ASN A 131 -4.41 -1.41 39.29
CA ASN A 131 -5.01 -1.03 40.57
C ASN A 131 -6.16 -1.97 40.98
N ILE A 132 -6.13 -2.46 42.22
CA ILE A 132 -7.19 -3.25 42.85
C ILE A 132 -7.69 -2.49 44.08
N GLN A 133 -8.99 -2.20 44.15
CA GLN A 133 -9.60 -1.65 45.37
C GLN A 133 -9.71 -2.74 46.44
N PHE A 134 -9.31 -2.42 47.67
CA PHE A 134 -9.56 -3.25 48.85
C PHE A 134 -10.37 -2.47 49.90
N VAL A 135 -11.23 -3.19 50.63
CA VAL A 135 -12.08 -2.65 51.70
C VAL A 135 -12.03 -3.62 52.89
N ALA A 136 -11.31 -3.25 53.93
CA ALA A 136 -11.31 -3.97 55.19
C ALA A 136 -12.34 -3.35 56.14
N LYS A 137 -13.15 -4.19 56.79
CA LYS A 137 -14.15 -3.80 57.80
C LYS A 137 -13.91 -4.58 59.08
N LYS A 138 -14.25 -4.01 60.23
CA LYS A 138 -14.01 -4.57 61.58
C LYS A 138 -12.53 -4.74 61.97
N VAL A 139 -11.62 -3.97 61.36
CA VAL A 139 -10.22 -3.85 61.83
C VAL A 139 -10.16 -2.90 63.03
N LYS A 140 -9.18 -3.06 63.93
CA LYS A 140 -9.01 -2.17 65.10
C LYS A 140 -9.01 -0.68 64.65
N PRO A 141 -9.89 0.18 65.21
CA PRO A 141 -9.96 1.60 64.83
C PRO A 141 -8.66 2.38 65.05
N LEU A 142 -8.49 3.48 64.30
CA LEU A 142 -7.37 4.44 64.41
C LEU A 142 -5.98 3.76 64.46
N THR A 143 -5.84 2.64 63.76
CA THR A 143 -4.64 1.80 63.77
C THR A 143 -4.02 1.81 62.38
N GLN A 144 -2.70 2.01 62.32
CA GLN A 144 -1.95 1.90 61.08
C GLN A 144 -1.82 0.42 60.67
N MET A 145 -2.03 0.16 59.39
CA MET A 145 -1.97 -1.15 58.76
C MET A 145 -0.91 -1.14 57.66
N TYR A 146 -0.34 -2.31 57.40
CA TYR A 146 0.61 -2.59 56.34
C TYR A 146 0.03 -3.67 55.44
N ALA A 147 0.37 -3.63 54.15
CA ALA A 147 -0.21 -4.48 53.14
C ALA A 147 0.83 -5.48 52.61
N PHE A 148 0.53 -6.76 52.74
CA PHE A 148 1.33 -7.86 52.20
C PHE A 148 0.52 -8.60 51.15
N PHE A 149 1.12 -8.93 50.02
CA PHE A 149 0.50 -9.69 48.95
C PHE A 149 1.33 -10.93 48.65
N ASP A 150 0.73 -12.11 48.86
CA ASP A 150 1.44 -13.41 48.86
C ASP A 150 2.67 -13.44 49.80
N GLY A 151 2.59 -12.69 50.92
CA GLY A 151 3.66 -12.56 51.91
C GLY A 151 4.72 -11.48 51.61
N ILE A 152 4.72 -10.89 50.41
CA ILE A 152 5.64 -9.80 50.02
C ILE A 152 5.05 -8.44 50.46
N ASP A 153 5.86 -7.56 51.06
CA ASP A 153 5.42 -6.20 51.39
C ASP A 153 5.09 -5.40 50.13
N VAL A 154 3.85 -4.93 50.05
CA VAL A 154 3.33 -4.08 48.99
C VAL A 154 2.78 -2.75 49.51
N THR A 155 3.07 -2.39 50.76
CA THR A 155 2.60 -1.16 51.41
C THR A 155 2.96 0.07 50.60
N ARG A 156 4.17 0.11 50.00
CA ARG A 156 4.62 1.20 49.09
C ARG A 156 3.73 1.37 47.85
N TYR A 157 3.09 0.32 47.37
CA TYR A 157 2.22 0.35 46.19
C TYR A 157 0.74 0.58 46.54
N CYS A 158 0.44 0.87 47.81
CA CYS A 158 -0.92 1.11 48.28
C CYS A 158 -1.24 2.61 48.35
N VAL A 159 -2.41 2.97 47.83
CA VAL A 159 -2.98 4.32 47.84
C VAL A 159 -4.12 4.33 48.87
N PRO A 160 -4.01 5.02 50.03
CA PRO A 160 -5.14 5.17 50.94
C PRO A 160 -6.26 5.98 50.29
N LYS A 161 -7.51 5.74 50.71
CA LYS A 161 -8.66 6.54 50.23
C LYS A 161 -8.52 8.03 50.52
N LEU A 162 -7.98 8.35 51.69
CA LEU A 162 -7.70 9.71 52.16
C LEU A 162 -6.19 9.92 52.13
N LEU A 163 -5.68 10.77 51.23
CA LEU A 163 -4.26 11.13 51.14
C LEU A 163 -3.98 12.32 52.05
N GLU A 164 -2.94 12.22 52.89
CA GLU A 164 -2.43 13.36 53.66
C GLU A 164 -1.69 14.32 52.74
N ILE A 165 -2.15 15.57 52.67
CA ILE A 165 -1.62 16.60 51.77
C ILE A 165 -1.34 17.91 52.50
N SER A 166 -0.47 18.72 51.89
CA SER A 166 -0.33 20.15 52.17
C SER A 166 -0.58 20.92 50.88
N MET A 167 -1.59 21.79 50.87
CA MET A 167 -1.90 22.65 49.73
C MET A 167 -0.73 23.60 49.43
N ILE A 168 -0.37 23.71 48.15
CA ILE A 168 0.56 24.71 47.63
C ILE A 168 -0.23 25.92 47.10
N SER A 169 -1.26 25.66 46.29
CA SER A 169 -2.07 26.69 45.65
C SER A 169 -3.43 26.17 45.17
N GLY A 170 -4.39 27.08 44.97
CA GLY A 170 -5.71 26.77 44.44
C GLY A 170 -6.61 26.00 45.41
N THR A 171 -7.61 25.30 44.89
CA THR A 171 -8.50 24.40 45.62
C THR A 171 -9.07 23.36 44.64
N PHE A 172 -8.96 22.08 44.99
CA PHE A 172 -9.43 20.99 44.11
C PHE A 172 -10.95 20.99 43.92
N GLN A 173 -11.38 20.60 42.73
CA GLN A 173 -12.79 20.45 42.35
C GLN A 173 -13.20 18.97 42.36
N VAL A 174 -14.39 18.68 42.89
CA VAL A 174 -14.93 17.32 42.93
C VAL A 174 -15.21 16.82 41.51
N GLY A 175 -14.72 15.63 41.19
CA GLY A 175 -14.83 15.01 39.87
C GLY A 175 -13.68 15.32 38.91
N GLU A 176 -12.76 16.22 39.24
CA GLU A 176 -11.63 16.53 38.35
C GLU A 176 -10.58 15.41 38.32
N LYS A 177 -9.79 15.40 37.25
CA LYS A 177 -8.62 14.52 37.08
C LYS A 177 -7.42 15.13 37.80
N ILE A 178 -6.79 14.34 38.67
CA ILE A 178 -5.50 14.65 39.29
C ILE A 178 -4.40 13.85 38.60
N ILE A 179 -3.26 14.51 38.38
CA ILE A 179 -2.01 13.86 37.99
C ILE A 179 -1.00 14.07 39.13
N GLY A 180 -0.45 12.97 39.64
CA GLY A 180 0.59 12.97 40.66
C GLY A 180 1.94 12.63 40.07
N THR A 181 2.94 13.47 40.31
CA THR A 181 4.32 13.29 39.82
C THR A 181 5.34 13.45 40.95
N SER A 182 6.23 12.47 41.10
CA SER A 182 7.42 12.59 41.95
C SER A 182 8.53 13.39 41.26
N ARG A 183 9.31 14.14 42.05
CA ARG A 183 10.56 14.76 41.56
C ARG A 183 11.68 13.71 41.57
N PRO A 184 12.47 13.54 40.50
CA PRO A 184 13.62 12.64 40.51
C PRO A 184 14.69 13.15 41.49
N THR A 185 15.19 12.27 42.36
CA THR A 185 16.15 12.58 43.43
C THR A 185 17.58 12.13 43.12
N GLY A 186 17.90 11.71 41.89
CA GLY A 186 19.21 11.17 41.53
C GLY A 186 19.69 11.45 40.10
N LEU A 187 21.01 11.51 39.93
CA LEU A 187 21.72 11.72 38.65
C LEU A 187 22.06 10.36 38.01
N GLY A 188 21.13 9.74 37.29
CA GLY A 188 21.37 8.47 36.59
C GLY A 188 20.42 8.23 35.41
N PRO A 189 20.75 7.32 34.48
CA PRO A 189 20.08 7.28 33.16
C PRO A 189 18.70 6.59 33.13
N ASN A 190 18.34 5.76 34.12
CA ASN A 190 17.21 4.81 33.99
C ASN A 190 16.03 5.02 34.96
N TRP A 191 15.89 6.19 35.60
CA TRP A 191 14.89 6.38 36.67
C TRP A 191 13.42 6.43 36.23
N GLN A 192 13.13 6.82 34.99
CA GLN A 192 11.78 7.23 34.57
C GLN A 192 10.70 6.13 34.65
N THR A 193 11.06 4.85 34.58
CA THR A 193 10.12 3.71 34.65
C THR A 193 9.85 3.18 36.05
N LEU A 194 10.62 3.62 37.06
CA LEU A 194 10.48 3.21 38.46
C LEU A 194 9.91 4.31 39.36
N LEU A 195 9.77 5.54 38.85
CA LEU A 195 9.20 6.66 39.59
C LEU A 195 7.69 6.45 39.83
N PRO A 196 7.18 6.75 41.03
CA PRO A 196 5.76 6.71 41.30
C PRO A 196 5.05 7.80 40.50
N THR A 197 4.06 7.37 39.74
CA THR A 197 3.12 8.21 39.03
C THR A 197 1.72 7.71 39.34
N ILE A 198 0.77 8.63 39.49
CA ILE A 198 -0.63 8.28 39.64
C ILE A 198 -1.50 9.24 38.84
N THR A 199 -2.59 8.71 38.32
CA THR A 199 -3.68 9.50 37.76
C THR A 199 -4.99 8.98 38.34
N PHE A 200 -5.79 9.85 38.94
CA PHE A 200 -7.05 9.47 39.62
C PHE A 200 -8.11 10.59 39.53
N ARG A 201 -9.38 10.25 39.77
CA ARG A 201 -10.47 11.23 39.96
C ARG A 201 -10.60 11.61 41.42
N VAL A 202 -10.73 12.91 41.71
CA VAL A 202 -11.04 13.39 43.06
C VAL A 202 -12.53 13.19 43.38
N SER A 203 -12.81 12.60 44.53
CA SER A 203 -14.15 12.49 45.09
C SER A 203 -14.39 13.61 46.12
N GLN A 204 -15.63 13.75 46.61
CA GLN A 204 -15.99 14.68 47.68
C GLN A 204 -15.08 14.44 48.90
N SER A 205 -14.58 15.51 49.54
CA SER A 205 -13.55 15.44 50.59
C SER A 205 -13.83 14.38 51.66
N ASN A 206 -15.07 14.28 52.14
CA ASN A 206 -15.48 13.30 53.14
C ASN A 206 -16.20 12.05 52.59
N HIS A 207 -16.16 11.75 51.29
CA HIS A 207 -16.77 10.55 50.68
C HIS A 207 -16.22 9.25 51.28
N ARG A 208 -17.10 8.30 51.68
CA ARG A 208 -16.71 6.94 52.11
C ARG A 208 -17.28 5.85 51.20
N GLU A 209 -18.59 5.87 50.95
CA GLU A 209 -19.27 4.96 50.02
C GLU A 209 -20.33 5.74 49.21
N GLY A 210 -20.75 5.20 48.06
CA GLY A 210 -21.69 5.83 47.12
C GLY A 210 -21.01 6.50 45.93
N ARG A 211 -21.69 7.45 45.28
CA ARG A 211 -21.17 8.15 44.09
C ARG A 211 -20.11 9.18 44.50
N TYR A 212 -19.07 9.39 43.68
CA TYR A 212 -17.91 10.21 44.02
C TYR A 212 -18.24 11.67 44.39
N ASP A 213 -19.31 12.24 43.83
CA ASP A 213 -19.82 13.59 44.04
C ASP A 213 -21.06 13.65 44.95
N SER A 214 -21.59 12.49 45.35
CA SER A 214 -22.79 12.34 46.18
C SER A 214 -22.67 11.06 47.02
N PRO A 215 -21.88 11.09 48.11
CA PRO A 215 -21.72 9.94 49.00
C PRO A 215 -23.04 9.54 49.66
N THR A 216 -23.32 8.24 49.69
CA THR A 216 -24.36 7.67 50.56
C THR A 216 -23.88 7.58 52.00
N ILE A 217 -22.56 7.46 52.20
CA ILE A 217 -21.91 7.37 53.51
C ILE A 217 -20.64 8.23 53.47
N VAL A 218 -20.40 8.99 54.54
CA VAL A 218 -19.24 9.88 54.71
C VAL A 218 -18.33 9.45 55.85
N TYR A 219 -17.08 9.92 55.82
CA TYR A 219 -16.19 9.95 56.98
C TYR A 219 -16.53 11.20 57.83
N PRO A 220 -16.99 11.05 59.09
CA PRO A 220 -17.27 12.20 59.96
C PRO A 220 -15.98 12.86 60.47
N PHE A 221 -14.91 12.08 60.64
CA PHE A 221 -13.62 12.52 61.16
C PHE A 221 -12.49 12.04 60.25
N ASP A 222 -11.42 12.82 60.20
CA ASP A 222 -10.13 12.46 59.61
C ASP A 222 -9.46 11.35 60.45
N PRO A 223 -9.12 10.17 59.89
CA PRO A 223 -8.46 9.10 60.63
C PRO A 223 -7.04 9.45 61.12
N TYR A 224 -6.40 10.48 60.56
CA TYR A 224 -5.02 10.85 60.89
C TYR A 224 -4.93 11.90 62.00
N THR A 225 -5.88 12.82 62.08
CA THR A 225 -5.90 13.91 63.08
C THR A 225 -7.10 13.90 64.02
N ASN A 226 -8.09 13.05 63.78
CA ASN A 226 -9.38 12.95 64.50
C ASN A 226 -10.22 14.25 64.52
N ASN A 227 -9.91 15.20 63.64
CA ASN A 227 -10.71 16.42 63.42
C ASN A 227 -11.91 16.13 62.50
N THR A 228 -12.95 16.98 62.56
CA THR A 228 -14.12 16.86 61.66
C THR A 228 -13.74 17.07 60.20
N LEU A 229 -14.12 16.15 59.32
CA LEU A 229 -13.74 16.21 57.90
C LEU A 229 -14.82 16.95 57.07
N PRO A 230 -14.50 18.12 56.47
CA PRO A 230 -15.48 18.91 55.70
C PRO A 230 -15.88 18.21 54.40
N SER A 231 -17.07 18.52 53.87
CA SER A 231 -17.52 17.98 52.58
C SER A 231 -16.89 18.66 51.36
N LYS A 232 -16.41 19.90 51.50
CA LYS A 232 -15.78 20.68 50.43
C LYS A 232 -14.28 20.87 50.70
N TYR A 233 -13.51 20.97 49.63
CA TYR A 233 -12.11 21.38 49.68
C TYR A 233 -11.96 22.89 49.89
N SER A 234 -10.76 23.29 50.34
CA SER A 234 -10.31 24.65 50.59
C SER A 234 -8.82 24.77 50.27
N SER A 235 -8.29 25.99 50.25
CA SER A 235 -6.85 26.27 50.17
C SER A 235 -6.04 25.80 51.40
N THR A 236 -6.72 25.29 52.43
CA THR A 236 -6.13 24.78 53.68
C THR A 236 -6.47 23.31 53.94
N SER A 237 -6.96 22.58 52.92
CA SER A 237 -7.31 21.16 53.07
C SER A 237 -6.08 20.30 53.34
N THR A 238 -6.14 19.52 54.41
CA THR A 238 -5.08 18.57 54.82
C THR A 238 -5.25 17.18 54.21
N ILE A 239 -6.39 16.92 53.55
CA ILE A 239 -6.79 15.62 53.01
C ILE A 239 -7.30 15.77 51.58
N LEU A 240 -6.96 14.80 50.72
CA LEU A 240 -7.53 14.63 49.38
C LEU A 240 -8.14 13.23 49.23
N ASN A 241 -9.38 13.14 48.74
CA ASN A 241 -10.13 11.88 48.68
C ASN A 241 -10.10 11.25 47.29
N VAL A 242 -9.48 10.07 47.19
CA VAL A 242 -9.31 9.31 45.95
C VAL A 242 -10.58 8.53 45.63
N ASP A 243 -11.07 8.66 44.39
CA ASP A 243 -12.09 7.76 43.85
C ASP A 243 -11.49 6.40 43.50
N LEU A 244 -11.40 5.53 44.51
CA LEU A 244 -10.88 4.17 44.40
C LEU A 244 -11.66 3.30 43.39
N ALA A 245 -12.96 3.55 43.20
CA ALA A 245 -13.78 2.77 42.28
C ALA A 245 -13.41 3.09 40.82
N SER A 246 -13.20 4.37 40.51
CA SER A 246 -12.65 4.77 39.19
C SER A 246 -11.21 4.30 38.98
N LEU A 247 -10.39 4.31 40.04
CA LEU A 247 -8.99 3.90 39.97
C LEU A 247 -8.82 2.40 39.72
N ALA A 248 -9.73 1.56 40.20
CA ALA A 248 -9.74 0.12 39.95
C ALA A 248 -10.50 -0.31 38.68
N ASN A 249 -11.17 0.62 37.98
CA ASN A 249 -12.00 0.30 36.81
C ASN A 249 -11.14 -0.02 35.57
N GLN A 250 -11.21 -1.27 35.09
CA GLN A 250 -10.48 -1.70 33.90
C GLN A 250 -10.92 -0.98 32.61
N THR A 251 -12.21 -0.66 32.46
CA THR A 251 -12.78 -0.33 31.14
C THR A 251 -12.34 1.05 30.63
N GLU A 252 -12.09 1.99 31.54
CA GLU A 252 -11.77 3.38 31.17
C GLU A 252 -10.27 3.62 30.92
N GLY A 253 -9.37 2.78 31.47
CA GLY A 253 -7.92 2.87 31.30
C GLY A 253 -7.25 4.21 31.67
N THR A 254 -8.02 5.17 32.20
CA THR A 254 -7.65 6.58 32.33
C THR A 254 -7.02 6.91 33.68
N PHE A 255 -7.24 6.04 34.66
CA PHE A 255 -6.76 6.17 36.04
C PHE A 255 -5.93 4.93 36.40
N SER A 256 -4.73 5.15 36.91
CA SER A 256 -3.80 4.10 37.31
C SER A 256 -2.63 4.65 38.12
N GLY A 257 -1.95 3.78 38.87
CA GLY A 257 -0.65 4.05 39.48
C GLY A 257 -0.68 4.08 41.02
N TRP A 258 0.38 4.61 41.63
CA TRP A 258 0.58 4.65 43.08
C TRP A 258 1.26 5.94 43.54
N VAL A 259 1.16 6.23 44.83
CA VAL A 259 1.64 7.47 45.46
C VAL A 259 2.93 7.26 46.25
N GLU A 260 3.62 8.36 46.56
CA GLU A 260 4.76 8.42 47.47
C GLU A 260 4.75 9.76 48.24
N SER A 261 5.34 9.81 49.43
CA SER A 261 5.51 11.08 50.16
C SER A 261 6.41 12.03 49.37
N GLY A 262 6.09 13.33 49.38
CA GLY A 262 6.76 14.34 48.57
C GLY A 262 6.30 14.44 47.11
N MET A 263 5.40 13.56 46.65
CA MET A 263 4.77 13.67 45.33
C MET A 263 3.93 14.95 45.23
N ILE A 264 4.01 15.65 44.09
CA ILE A 264 3.18 16.80 43.78
C ILE A 264 1.95 16.32 43.03
N LEU A 265 0.77 16.66 43.54
CA LEU A 265 -0.53 16.42 42.93
C LEU A 265 -1.01 17.70 42.25
N LYS A 266 -1.38 17.63 40.97
CA LYS A 266 -1.93 18.75 40.21
C LYS A 266 -3.33 18.43 39.65
N GLY A 267 -4.30 19.29 39.93
CA GLY A 267 -5.63 19.29 39.31
C GLY A 267 -5.59 19.76 37.87
N GLN A 268 -6.27 19.04 36.97
CA GLN A 268 -6.33 19.38 35.54
C GLN A 268 -7.39 20.44 35.20
N THR A 269 -8.34 20.72 36.10
CA THR A 269 -9.43 21.69 35.88
C THR A 269 -9.32 22.89 36.81
N SER A 270 -8.87 22.67 38.05
CA SER A 270 -8.67 23.73 39.04
C SER A 270 -7.29 24.38 39.01
N ASP A 271 -6.32 23.78 38.31
CA ASP A 271 -4.87 24.05 38.40
C ASP A 271 -4.31 23.99 39.84
N ALA A 272 -5.10 23.50 40.81
CA ALA A 272 -4.71 23.41 42.20
C ALA A 272 -3.55 22.42 42.39
N GLN A 273 -2.65 22.75 43.32
CA GLN A 273 -1.45 21.96 43.60
C GLN A 273 -1.35 21.68 45.10
N ALA A 274 -0.95 20.45 45.42
CA ALA A 274 -0.65 20.02 46.78
C ALA A 274 0.49 19.01 46.80
N THR A 275 1.26 18.96 47.89
CA THR A 275 2.27 17.94 48.12
C THR A 275 1.71 16.88 49.04
N ILE A 276 1.90 15.59 48.72
CA ILE A 276 1.62 14.49 49.65
C ILE A 276 2.61 14.57 50.82
N THR A 277 2.11 14.74 52.04
CA THR A 277 2.97 14.83 53.23
C THR A 277 3.36 13.45 53.73
N ASN A 278 2.42 12.50 53.74
CA ASN A 278 2.67 11.14 54.19
C ASN A 278 1.76 10.13 53.46
N VAL A 279 2.17 8.86 53.42
CA VAL A 279 1.39 7.75 52.86
C VAL A 279 1.36 6.63 53.87
N ARG A 280 0.22 6.46 54.54
CA ARG A 280 -0.04 5.39 55.52
C ARG A 280 -1.48 4.93 55.43
N LEU A 281 -1.71 3.64 55.61
CA LEU A 281 -3.05 3.06 55.66
C LEU A 281 -3.54 3.09 57.11
N VAL A 282 -4.48 3.96 57.46
CA VAL A 282 -5.05 4.06 58.82
C VAL A 282 -6.55 3.82 58.79
N SER A 283 -7.05 2.98 59.70
CA SER A 283 -8.48 2.68 59.84
C SER A 283 -9.26 3.84 60.46
N ASP A 284 -10.50 4.05 60.01
CA ASP A 284 -11.40 5.04 60.61
C ASP A 284 -11.88 4.63 62.01
N ILE A 285 -12.48 5.58 62.73
CA ILE A 285 -13.08 5.36 64.06
C ILE A 285 -14.19 4.28 64.04
N ALA A 286 -14.75 3.99 62.87
CA ALA A 286 -15.80 2.99 62.66
C ALA A 286 -15.25 1.62 62.20
N ALA A 287 -13.95 1.36 62.38
CA ALA A 287 -13.27 0.09 62.06
C ALA A 287 -13.18 -0.24 60.55
N ASN A 288 -13.14 0.75 59.66
CA ASN A 288 -13.03 0.57 58.21
C ASN A 288 -11.72 1.14 57.67
N LEU A 289 -11.08 0.41 56.75
CA LEU A 289 -9.94 0.86 55.97
C LEU A 289 -10.23 0.60 54.48
N GLN A 290 -9.99 1.60 53.64
CA GLN A 290 -10.14 1.49 52.20
C GLN A 290 -8.89 2.03 51.49
N GLY A 291 -8.50 1.36 50.40
CA GLY A 291 -7.40 1.80 49.56
C GLY A 291 -7.39 1.08 48.21
N SER A 292 -6.41 1.42 47.40
CA SER A 292 -6.09 0.72 46.16
C SER A 292 -4.67 0.16 46.24
N PHE A 293 -4.48 -1.12 45.94
CA PHE A 293 -3.17 -1.72 45.73
C PHE A 293 -2.85 -1.71 44.23
N TYR A 294 -1.73 -1.10 43.83
CA TYR A 294 -1.22 -1.17 42.46
C TYR A 294 -0.31 -2.39 42.30
N ILE A 295 -0.76 -3.40 41.56
CA ILE A 295 0.12 -4.43 41.01
C ILE A 295 1.06 -3.76 40.01
N PRO A 296 2.40 -3.81 40.20
CA PRO A 296 3.35 -3.25 39.25
C PRO A 296 3.50 -4.09 37.98
N ASP A 297 4.20 -3.57 36.97
CA ASP A 297 4.45 -4.31 35.74
C ASP A 297 5.55 -5.38 35.96
N PRO A 298 5.28 -6.68 35.77
CA PRO A 298 6.26 -7.75 35.99
C PRO A 298 7.43 -7.72 34.99
N ASN A 299 7.38 -6.92 33.94
CA ASN A 299 8.45 -6.79 32.95
C ASN A 299 9.52 -5.74 33.36
N ILE A 300 9.21 -4.85 34.30
CA ILE A 300 10.14 -3.82 34.75
C ILE A 300 11.06 -4.36 35.86
N ILE A 301 12.37 -4.21 35.67
CA ILE A 301 13.38 -4.66 36.65
C ILE A 301 13.31 -3.79 37.90
N GLY A 302 13.17 -4.42 39.07
CA GLY A 302 13.05 -3.76 40.37
C GLY A 302 11.64 -3.78 40.98
N PHE A 303 10.63 -4.17 40.21
CA PHE A 303 9.28 -4.40 40.73
C PHE A 303 9.06 -5.86 41.17
N PRO A 304 8.21 -6.10 42.19
CA PRO A 304 7.79 -7.45 42.56
C PRO A 304 6.96 -8.08 41.44
N LYS A 305 7.14 -9.39 41.25
CA LYS A 305 6.41 -10.20 40.27
C LYS A 305 5.51 -11.17 41.02
N PHE A 306 4.28 -11.33 40.55
CA PHE A 306 3.29 -12.21 41.17
C PHE A 306 2.71 -13.16 40.15
N GLU A 307 2.71 -14.45 40.45
CA GLU A 307 2.03 -15.45 39.62
C GLU A 307 0.52 -15.22 39.59
N SER A 308 -0.08 -15.48 38.43
CA SER A 308 -1.51 -15.63 38.25
C SER A 308 -2.05 -16.80 39.07
N GLY A 309 -3.31 -16.71 39.46
CA GLY A 309 -4.02 -17.74 40.22
C GLY A 309 -4.50 -17.19 41.55
N ASN A 310 -4.38 -18.01 42.59
CA ASN A 310 -4.86 -17.66 43.92
C ASN A 310 -3.71 -17.06 44.75
N LYS A 311 -3.98 -15.89 45.31
CA LYS A 311 -3.06 -15.07 46.11
C LYS A 311 -3.82 -14.53 47.32
N ILE A 312 -3.14 -14.18 48.40
CA ILE A 312 -3.76 -13.59 49.58
C ILE A 312 -3.27 -12.15 49.73
N LEU A 313 -4.20 -11.22 49.90
CA LEU A 313 -3.91 -9.86 50.37
C LEU A 313 -4.14 -9.83 51.89
N THR A 314 -3.07 -9.58 52.63
CA THR A 314 -3.05 -9.48 54.09
C THR A 314 -2.87 -8.01 54.48
N LEU A 315 -3.78 -7.48 55.29
CA LEU A 315 -3.66 -6.18 55.95
C LEU A 315 -3.41 -6.44 57.44
N ILE A 316 -2.29 -5.96 57.99
CA ILE A 316 -1.83 -6.31 59.35
C ILE A 316 -1.27 -5.10 60.08
N SER A 317 -1.44 -5.02 61.40
CA SER A 317 -1.02 -3.86 62.20
C SER A 317 0.48 -3.78 62.53
N ASN A 318 1.35 -4.41 61.73
CA ASN A 318 2.81 -4.34 61.86
C ASN A 318 3.49 -4.46 60.49
N ASP A 319 4.73 -4.01 60.43
CA ASP A 319 5.59 -3.96 59.23
C ASP A 319 6.37 -5.25 58.97
N SER A 320 6.27 -6.24 59.86
CA SER A 320 7.01 -7.51 59.79
C SER A 320 6.18 -8.71 59.31
N ASN A 321 4.90 -8.50 59.00
CA ASN A 321 3.91 -9.54 58.68
C ASN A 321 3.77 -10.62 59.77
N ASN A 322 4.07 -10.29 61.03
CA ASN A 322 4.03 -11.23 62.13
C ASN A 322 2.65 -11.25 62.79
N LYS A 323 1.88 -12.32 62.58
CA LYS A 323 0.51 -12.47 63.10
C LYS A 323 0.45 -12.48 64.63
N ASP A 324 1.44 -13.09 65.30
CA ASP A 324 1.50 -13.19 66.77
C ASP A 324 1.78 -11.84 67.44
N GLN A 325 2.44 -10.93 66.72
CA GLN A 325 2.71 -9.55 67.18
C GLN A 325 1.67 -8.54 66.65
N SER A 326 0.62 -8.99 65.97
CA SER A 326 -0.42 -8.11 65.43
C SER A 326 -1.52 -7.82 66.46
N THR A 327 -2.02 -6.59 66.48
CA THR A 327 -3.21 -6.23 67.27
C THR A 327 -4.51 -6.34 66.48
N THR A 328 -4.39 -6.40 65.16
CA THR A 328 -5.47 -6.68 64.20
C THR A 328 -4.85 -7.13 62.89
N TYR A 329 -5.52 -8.03 62.19
CA TYR A 329 -5.23 -8.36 60.80
C TYR A 329 -6.53 -8.70 60.06
N ALA A 330 -6.49 -8.62 58.74
CA ALA A 330 -7.54 -9.07 57.83
C ALA A 330 -6.88 -9.69 56.60
N GLU A 331 -7.41 -10.82 56.14
CA GLU A 331 -6.90 -11.52 54.95
C GLU A 331 -8.05 -11.80 54.00
N GLU A 332 -7.82 -11.56 52.71
CA GLU A 332 -8.80 -11.84 51.65
C GLU A 332 -8.09 -12.51 50.47
N ARG A 333 -8.78 -13.43 49.80
CA ARG A 333 -8.23 -14.18 48.67
C ARG A 333 -8.48 -13.43 47.36
N PHE A 334 -7.41 -13.00 46.72
CA PHE A 334 -7.45 -12.48 45.36
C PHE A 334 -7.28 -13.61 44.34
N THR A 335 -8.14 -13.65 43.32
CA THR A 335 -8.09 -14.66 42.25
C THR A 335 -7.87 -14.00 40.89
N SER A 336 -6.78 -14.32 40.22
CA SER A 336 -6.45 -13.87 38.88
C SER A 336 -6.36 -15.03 37.90
N GLN A 337 -6.85 -14.79 36.69
CA GLN A 337 -6.69 -15.70 35.55
C GLN A 337 -6.50 -14.87 34.29
N GLY A 338 -5.61 -15.32 33.41
CA GLY A 338 -5.43 -14.75 32.09
C GLY A 338 -5.09 -15.84 31.09
N THR A 339 -5.72 -15.82 29.93
CA THR A 339 -5.44 -16.72 28.82
C THR A 339 -4.91 -15.92 27.64
N LEU A 340 -3.71 -16.25 27.19
CA LEU A 340 -3.18 -15.80 25.91
C LEU A 340 -3.69 -16.74 24.83
N GLU A 341 -4.68 -16.29 24.05
CA GLU A 341 -5.15 -17.01 22.88
C GLU A 341 -4.37 -16.57 21.65
N THR A 342 -3.76 -17.53 20.96
CA THR A 342 -3.11 -17.28 19.67
C THR A 342 -4.07 -17.68 18.57
N VAL A 343 -4.66 -16.69 17.90
CA VAL A 343 -5.52 -16.90 16.73
C VAL A 343 -4.71 -16.93 15.44
N GLN A 344 -5.18 -17.72 14.48
CA GLN A 344 -4.70 -17.74 13.11
C GLN A 344 -5.92 -17.71 12.19
N GLU A 345 -5.94 -16.74 11.27
CA GLU A 345 -6.93 -16.68 10.20
C GLU A 345 -6.75 -17.89 9.26
N ASN A 346 -7.86 -18.55 8.91
CA ASN A 346 -7.87 -19.55 7.82
C ASN A 346 -8.46 -18.92 6.56
N ILE A 347 -7.73 -18.98 5.45
CA ILE A 347 -8.19 -18.53 4.14
C ILE A 347 -8.38 -19.76 3.25
N ILE A 348 -9.59 -19.98 2.74
CA ILE A 348 -9.79 -20.94 1.65
C ILE A 348 -9.44 -20.25 0.34
N SER A 349 -8.58 -20.88 -0.44
CA SER A 349 -8.15 -20.48 -1.77
C SER A 349 -8.78 -21.46 -2.76
N VAL A 350 -9.72 -21.01 -3.58
CA VAL A 350 -10.39 -21.84 -4.59
C VAL A 350 -9.75 -21.57 -5.95
N ARG A 351 -9.15 -22.61 -6.56
CA ARG A 351 -8.58 -22.53 -7.92
C ARG A 351 -9.67 -22.75 -8.97
N ASN A 352 -10.08 -21.67 -9.62
CA ASN A 352 -11.04 -21.65 -10.71
C ASN A 352 -10.35 -21.36 -12.05
N ALA A 353 -11.03 -21.67 -13.15
CA ALA A 353 -10.62 -21.34 -14.50
C ALA A 353 -11.44 -20.18 -15.05
N ARG A 354 -10.76 -19.24 -15.73
CA ARG A 354 -11.39 -18.23 -16.58
C ARG A 354 -10.98 -18.47 -18.02
N ILE A 355 -11.94 -18.50 -18.94
CA ILE A 355 -11.67 -18.56 -20.37
C ILE A 355 -11.55 -17.12 -20.89
N GLU A 356 -10.40 -16.80 -21.46
CA GLU A 356 -10.14 -15.52 -22.12
C GLU A 356 -10.12 -15.69 -23.63
N THR A 357 -10.52 -14.65 -24.34
CA THR A 357 -10.34 -14.55 -25.79
C THR A 357 -9.51 -13.33 -26.08
N GLN A 358 -8.50 -13.48 -26.92
CA GLN A 358 -7.73 -12.35 -27.47
C GLN A 358 -7.83 -12.36 -29.00
N GLU A 359 -7.84 -11.17 -29.59
CA GLU A 359 -7.73 -11.00 -31.03
C GLU A 359 -6.25 -10.82 -31.41
N THR A 360 -5.84 -11.43 -32.51
CA THR A 360 -4.46 -11.40 -33.02
C THR A 360 -4.50 -11.03 -34.49
N SER A 361 -3.61 -10.16 -34.95
CA SER A 361 -3.46 -9.81 -36.37
C SER A 361 -2.15 -10.35 -36.94
N GLN A 362 -2.15 -10.62 -38.25
CA GLN A 362 -0.96 -10.99 -39.00
C GLN A 362 -0.98 -10.29 -40.35
N SER A 363 0.16 -9.74 -40.76
CA SER A 363 0.37 -9.16 -42.08
C SER A 363 1.56 -9.80 -42.82
N ARG A 364 1.57 -9.70 -44.15
CA ARG A 364 2.68 -10.09 -45.02
C ARG A 364 2.66 -9.30 -46.33
N ASN A 365 3.83 -9.11 -46.93
CA ASN A 365 3.93 -8.49 -48.25
C ASN A 365 3.58 -9.51 -49.35
N VAL A 366 2.96 -9.05 -50.43
CA VAL A 366 2.67 -9.84 -51.63
C VAL A 366 2.94 -9.05 -52.91
N SER A 367 3.25 -9.75 -53.98
CA SER A 367 3.37 -9.20 -55.33
C SER A 367 2.67 -10.09 -56.37
N LYS A 368 2.27 -9.49 -57.50
CA LYS A 368 1.66 -10.21 -58.63
C LYS A 368 2.00 -9.51 -59.95
N THR A 369 2.52 -10.24 -60.93
CA THR A 369 2.63 -9.73 -62.31
C THR A 369 1.24 -9.57 -62.93
N SER A 370 0.92 -8.35 -63.38
CA SER A 370 -0.37 -8.02 -64.01
C SER A 370 -0.29 -7.82 -65.53
N GLY A 371 0.91 -7.73 -66.11
CA GLY A 371 1.09 -7.81 -67.57
C GLY A 371 2.45 -7.33 -68.09
N THR A 372 2.65 -7.46 -69.40
CA THR A 372 3.85 -6.99 -70.12
C THR A 372 3.44 -6.14 -71.32
N ILE A 373 4.06 -4.96 -71.50
CA ILE A 373 3.73 -4.01 -72.57
C ILE A 373 5.02 -3.57 -73.30
N VAL A 374 5.00 -3.58 -74.64
CA VAL A 374 6.08 -3.04 -75.49
C VAL A 374 5.89 -1.53 -75.64
N THR A 375 6.92 -0.73 -75.37
CA THR A 375 6.77 0.74 -75.23
C THR A 375 7.34 1.58 -76.38
N SER A 376 8.44 1.18 -77.05
CA SER A 376 9.08 1.98 -78.13
C SER A 376 10.14 1.20 -78.96
N SER A 377 10.63 1.82 -80.06
CA SER A 377 11.75 1.37 -80.92
C SER A 377 12.36 2.57 -81.68
N GLU A 378 13.63 2.96 -81.46
CA GLU A 378 14.22 4.21 -82.01
C GLU A 378 15.79 4.27 -82.00
N THR A 379 16.38 5.34 -82.61
CA THR A 379 17.84 5.62 -82.73
C THR A 379 18.22 7.00 -82.10
N ILE A 380 19.50 7.28 -81.84
CA ILE A 380 20.02 7.96 -80.62
C ILE A 380 20.35 9.50 -80.72
N SER A 381 20.01 10.29 -79.67
CA SER A 381 20.42 11.69 -79.25
C SER A 381 19.63 12.94 -79.76
N SER A 382 19.51 14.11 -79.09
CA SER A 382 19.47 14.55 -77.65
C SER A 382 18.90 16.00 -77.49
N SER A 383 18.20 16.38 -76.38
CA SER A 383 17.98 17.76 -75.78
C SER A 383 16.77 17.80 -74.79
N SER A 384 16.56 18.86 -73.99
CA SER A 384 15.64 18.92 -72.82
C SER A 384 14.70 20.15 -72.69
N ARG A 385 13.49 19.97 -72.09
CA ARG A 385 12.76 20.96 -71.24
C ARG A 385 11.59 20.33 -70.43
N SER A 386 11.09 21.03 -69.41
CA SER A 386 10.16 20.58 -68.34
C SER A 386 8.69 21.05 -68.44
N VAL A 387 7.79 20.50 -67.58
CA VAL A 387 6.63 21.09 -66.85
C VAL A 387 5.87 19.93 -66.13
N LEU A 388 5.73 19.90 -64.78
CA LEU A 388 4.59 20.37 -63.93
C LEU A 388 3.22 19.71 -64.31
N VAL A 389 2.34 19.18 -63.44
CA VAL A 389 2.03 19.21 -61.97
C VAL A 389 1.42 17.81 -61.58
N GLY A 390 1.38 17.27 -60.34
CA GLY A 390 1.82 17.69 -59.00
C GLY A 390 1.56 16.65 -57.90
N TYR A 391 1.95 16.99 -56.66
CA TYR A 391 1.93 16.14 -55.45
C TYR A 391 0.84 16.58 -54.46
N TYR A 392 0.44 15.69 -53.54
CA TYR A 392 -0.09 16.07 -52.23
C TYR A 392 1.05 15.94 -51.21
N ASP A 393 1.34 17.02 -50.51
CA ASP A 393 2.50 17.16 -49.61
C ASP A 393 2.05 17.19 -48.15
N PRO A 394 2.52 16.28 -47.28
CA PRO A 394 2.42 16.45 -45.83
C PRO A 394 3.59 17.31 -45.34
N LEU A 395 3.30 18.39 -44.60
CA LEU A 395 4.30 19.24 -43.93
C LEU A 395 5.31 18.38 -43.14
N ALA A 396 6.50 18.20 -43.70
CA ALA A 396 7.57 17.37 -43.15
C ALA A 396 8.82 18.22 -42.95
N GLN A 397 9.35 18.21 -41.73
CA GLN A 397 10.63 18.84 -41.40
C GLN A 397 11.64 17.75 -41.01
N THR A 398 12.73 17.68 -41.74
CA THR A 398 13.81 16.70 -41.51
C THR A 398 15.01 17.38 -40.88
N PHE A 399 15.60 16.77 -39.86
CA PHE A 399 16.89 17.15 -39.29
C PHE A 399 17.87 15.97 -39.38
N LEU A 400 19.16 16.25 -39.46
CA LEU A 400 20.22 15.24 -39.47
C LEU A 400 20.61 14.88 -38.03
N VAL A 401 20.86 13.60 -37.77
CA VAL A 401 21.52 13.12 -36.56
C VAL A 401 22.93 12.73 -36.96
N GLU A 402 23.92 13.45 -36.42
CA GLU A 402 25.35 13.25 -36.77
C GLU A 402 26.03 12.15 -35.93
N ASP A 403 25.42 11.76 -34.80
CA ASP A 403 25.96 10.74 -33.90
C ASP A 403 25.72 9.32 -34.43
N GLU A 404 26.80 8.58 -34.65
CA GLU A 404 26.81 7.22 -35.24
C GLU A 404 26.11 6.15 -34.38
N THR A 405 25.86 6.45 -33.09
CA THR A 405 25.09 5.58 -32.16
C THR A 405 23.62 5.98 -32.00
N GLY A 406 23.19 7.06 -32.66
CA GLY A 406 21.84 7.62 -32.57
C GLY A 406 21.61 8.50 -31.34
N VAL A 407 20.48 9.21 -31.33
CA VAL A 407 20.07 10.11 -30.23
C VAL A 407 18.68 9.76 -29.71
N PHE A 408 18.46 9.92 -28.41
CA PHE A 408 17.15 9.77 -27.79
C PHE A 408 16.38 11.10 -27.84
N LEU A 409 15.27 11.13 -28.56
CA LEU A 409 14.39 12.30 -28.65
C LEU A 409 13.21 12.12 -27.70
N THR A 410 13.24 12.80 -26.57
CA THR A 410 12.25 12.67 -25.48
C THR A 410 11.07 13.63 -25.61
N ARG A 411 11.23 14.77 -26.30
CA ARG A 411 10.20 15.81 -26.40
C ARG A 411 10.39 16.68 -27.65
N CYS A 412 9.29 17.08 -28.28
CA CYS A 412 9.21 18.07 -29.34
C CYS A 412 8.23 19.18 -28.94
N ASP A 413 8.63 20.45 -29.10
CA ASP A 413 7.79 21.61 -28.81
C ASP A 413 7.27 22.23 -30.11
N VAL A 414 5.95 22.32 -30.24
CA VAL A 414 5.28 22.89 -31.42
C VAL A 414 4.39 24.06 -30.99
N PHE A 415 4.48 25.16 -31.75
CA PHE A 415 3.83 26.42 -31.43
C PHE A 415 2.63 26.63 -32.37
N PHE A 416 1.41 26.49 -31.83
CA PHE A 416 0.18 26.65 -32.61
C PHE A 416 -0.32 28.09 -32.53
N ARG A 417 -0.73 28.67 -33.66
CA ARG A 417 -1.39 30.00 -33.66
C ARG A 417 -2.89 29.90 -33.43
N THR A 418 -3.51 28.86 -33.99
CA THR A 418 -4.93 28.51 -33.88
C THR A 418 -5.03 27.00 -33.74
N LYS A 419 -6.14 26.51 -33.18
CA LYS A 419 -6.47 25.09 -33.07
C LYS A 419 -7.90 24.85 -33.56
N ASP A 420 -8.21 23.60 -33.89
CA ASP A 420 -9.53 23.16 -34.32
C ASP A 420 -10.56 23.27 -33.17
N ASP A 421 -11.79 23.62 -33.51
CA ASP A 421 -12.92 23.81 -32.59
C ASP A 421 -13.99 22.69 -32.69
N MET A 422 -13.73 21.65 -33.50
CA MET A 422 -14.60 20.48 -33.70
C MET A 422 -14.00 19.19 -33.11
N ASP A 423 -13.15 19.33 -32.07
CA ASP A 423 -12.48 18.25 -31.34
C ASP A 423 -11.58 17.32 -32.20
N ILE A 424 -11.04 17.78 -33.33
CA ILE A 424 -10.10 16.98 -34.16
C ILE A 424 -8.70 16.99 -33.52
N PRO A 425 -8.17 15.84 -33.03
CA PRO A 425 -6.87 15.78 -32.35
C PRO A 425 -5.68 15.92 -33.31
N VAL A 426 -4.55 16.40 -32.78
CA VAL A 426 -3.29 16.53 -33.51
C VAL A 426 -2.33 15.42 -33.11
N SER A 427 -1.95 14.59 -34.09
CA SER A 427 -0.95 13.52 -33.93
C SER A 427 0.41 13.96 -34.48
N ILE A 428 1.48 13.82 -33.68
CA ILE A 428 2.87 13.92 -34.15
C ILE A 428 3.50 12.53 -34.14
N GLN A 429 4.19 12.20 -35.24
CA GLN A 429 4.82 10.90 -35.48
C GLN A 429 6.25 11.11 -35.98
N ILE A 430 7.23 10.45 -35.35
CA ILE A 430 8.58 10.34 -35.91
C ILE A 430 8.61 9.16 -36.90
N ARG A 431 9.14 9.40 -38.09
CA ARG A 431 9.18 8.43 -39.19
C ARG A 431 10.58 8.37 -39.79
N THR A 432 10.97 7.20 -40.30
CA THR A 432 12.20 7.09 -41.09
C THR A 432 12.05 7.84 -42.42
N THR A 433 13.10 8.49 -42.89
CA THR A 433 13.14 9.18 -44.19
C THR A 433 13.88 8.35 -45.22
N GLU A 434 13.44 8.43 -46.47
CA GLU A 434 14.08 7.82 -47.63
C GLU A 434 14.15 8.88 -48.74
N MET A 435 15.37 9.12 -49.26
CA MET A 435 15.67 10.18 -50.23
C MET A 435 15.16 11.58 -49.81
N GLY A 436 15.11 11.87 -48.51
CA GLY A 436 14.62 13.14 -47.95
C GLY A 436 13.10 13.22 -47.74
N THR A 437 12.33 12.20 -48.15
CA THR A 437 10.88 12.13 -47.93
C THR A 437 10.53 11.21 -46.75
N PRO A 438 9.51 11.51 -45.92
CA PRO A 438 9.10 10.62 -44.84
C PRO A 438 8.44 9.35 -45.41
N THR A 439 8.95 8.19 -45.01
CA THR A 439 8.38 6.89 -45.35
C THR A 439 7.06 6.65 -44.59
N GLN A 440 6.37 5.54 -44.87
CA GLN A 440 5.20 5.11 -44.09
C GLN A 440 5.56 4.44 -42.76
N LYS A 441 6.84 4.21 -42.48
CA LYS A 441 7.30 3.51 -41.28
C LYS A 441 7.46 4.48 -40.11
N ILE A 442 6.49 4.45 -39.20
CA ILE A 442 6.54 5.10 -37.88
C ILE A 442 7.53 4.33 -37.00
N ILE A 443 8.34 5.04 -36.22
CA ILE A 443 9.26 4.40 -35.26
C ILE A 443 8.45 3.95 -34.02
N PRO A 444 8.69 2.75 -33.47
CA PRO A 444 7.95 2.29 -32.28
C PRO A 444 8.08 3.28 -31.11
N PHE A 445 6.96 3.52 -30.42
CA PHE A 445 6.82 4.48 -29.31
C PHE A 445 7.02 5.96 -29.66
N SER A 446 7.15 6.33 -30.94
CA SER A 446 7.32 7.73 -31.35
C SER A 446 6.06 8.35 -31.99
N GLU A 447 4.89 8.02 -31.46
CA GLU A 447 3.60 8.58 -31.89
C GLU A 447 2.83 9.13 -30.68
N VAL A 448 2.49 10.41 -30.72
CA VAL A 448 1.81 11.13 -29.64
C VAL A 448 0.65 11.91 -30.24
N THR A 449 -0.55 11.67 -29.73
CA THR A 449 -1.77 12.38 -30.14
C THR A 449 -2.30 13.21 -28.99
N LEU A 450 -2.55 14.50 -29.24
CA LEU A 450 -3.13 15.43 -28.28
C LEU A 450 -4.46 15.98 -28.81
N ASP A 451 -5.52 15.84 -28.02
CA ASP A 451 -6.81 16.48 -28.29
C ASP A 451 -6.68 18.01 -28.27
N PRO A 452 -7.52 18.78 -29.00
CA PRO A 452 -7.40 20.24 -29.07
C PRO A 452 -7.42 20.91 -27.69
N ASN A 453 -8.13 20.34 -26.72
CA ASN A 453 -8.17 20.84 -25.33
C ASN A 453 -6.79 20.89 -24.66
N ASN A 454 -5.86 20.02 -25.06
CA ASN A 454 -4.48 19.95 -24.54
C ASN A 454 -3.47 20.77 -25.36
N ILE A 455 -3.92 21.47 -26.41
CA ILE A 455 -3.08 22.32 -27.27
C ILE A 455 -3.12 23.78 -26.80
N ASN A 456 -1.94 24.33 -26.52
CA ASN A 456 -1.71 25.74 -26.20
C ASN A 456 -1.52 26.54 -27.50
N THR A 457 -2.29 27.62 -27.66
CA THR A 457 -2.17 28.54 -28.81
C THR A 457 -1.54 29.88 -28.42
N SER A 458 -0.62 30.38 -29.24
CA SER A 458 0.10 31.65 -29.05
C SER A 458 0.07 32.49 -30.33
N LEU A 459 -0.29 33.78 -30.22
CA LEU A 459 -0.33 34.68 -31.39
C LEU A 459 1.05 35.09 -31.90
N ASP A 460 2.05 35.06 -31.03
CA ASP A 460 3.44 35.50 -31.21
C ASP A 460 4.46 34.33 -31.17
N GLY A 461 4.00 33.10 -30.91
CA GLY A 461 4.88 31.94 -30.74
C GLY A 461 5.61 31.86 -29.40
N SER A 462 5.19 32.60 -28.36
CA SER A 462 5.82 32.57 -27.04
C SER A 462 5.49 31.33 -26.18
N VAL A 463 4.35 30.67 -26.42
CA VAL A 463 3.89 29.50 -25.63
C VAL A 463 3.87 28.23 -26.49
N ALA A 464 4.60 27.20 -26.03
CA ALA A 464 4.70 25.90 -26.69
C ALA A 464 3.58 24.92 -26.29
N THR A 465 3.27 23.99 -27.19
CA THR A 465 2.63 22.70 -26.89
C THR A 465 3.68 21.60 -27.00
N SER A 466 3.92 20.89 -25.89
CA SER A 466 4.93 19.81 -25.83
C SER A 466 4.33 18.45 -26.16
N PHE A 467 4.95 17.75 -27.10
CA PHE A 467 4.72 16.34 -27.41
C PHE A 467 5.90 15.54 -26.83
N THR A 468 5.64 14.71 -25.83
CA THR A 468 6.65 13.91 -25.13
C THR A 468 6.53 12.45 -25.58
N PHE A 469 7.63 11.85 -26.02
CA PHE A 469 7.72 10.48 -26.55
C PHE A 469 8.29 9.51 -25.50
#